data_AF-A0A3D8I230-F1
#
_entry.id   AF-A0A3D8I230-F1
#
_cell.length_a   1.000
_cell.length_b   1.000
_cell.length_c   1.000
_cell.angle_alpha   90.00
_cell.angle_beta   90.00
_cell.angle_gamma   90.00
#
_symmetry.space_group_name_H-M   'P 1'
#
loop_
_entity.id
_entity.type
_entity.pdbx_description
1 polymer ?
#
loop_
_entity_poly.entity_id
_entity_poly.type
_entity_poly.pdbx_seq_one_letter_code
_entity_poly.pdbx_strand_id
1 'polypeptide(L)'
;DKKYPKTLSNGCKYFAGIVSDRGDKFEPYKPYYQKIKEYMGEEAYNKLKYNILTTSYYKCGDKVIPITFLVTVFGTRTDYGMYGDEGAGISFSQDSSIQANSNNIFYLINDKFVKSNETREGAIE
;
A
#
# COMPACT_ATOMS: atom_id res chain seq x y z
N ASP A 1 -0.57 6.59 -28.46
CA ASP A 1 -0.50 5.69 -27.30
C ASP A 1 -1.02 4.29 -27.61
N LYS A 2 -0.13 3.30 -27.64
CA LYS A 2 -0.54 1.89 -27.68
C LYS A 2 -1.05 1.49 -26.30
N LYS A 3 -2.37 1.52 -26.11
CA LYS A 3 -3.02 0.93 -24.94
C LYS A 3 -2.76 -0.57 -24.97
N TYR A 4 -1.82 -1.04 -24.16
CA TYR A 4 -1.55 -2.47 -23.99
C TYR A 4 -2.83 -3.20 -23.57
N PRO A 5 -3.00 -4.47 -23.99
CA PRO A 5 -4.19 -5.21 -23.62
C PRO A 5 -4.29 -5.30 -22.10
N LYS A 6 -5.42 -4.85 -21.54
CA LYS A 6 -5.80 -5.12 -20.15
C LYS A 6 -6.16 -6.59 -19.93
N THR A 7 -5.78 -7.48 -20.84
CA THR A 7 -6.15 -8.89 -20.83
C THR A 7 -4.90 -9.70 -21.12
N LEU A 8 -4.54 -10.54 -20.17
CA LEU A 8 -3.39 -11.44 -20.23
C LEU A 8 -3.65 -12.57 -21.24
N SER A 9 -2.58 -13.26 -21.65
CA SER A 9 -2.64 -14.43 -22.55
C SER A 9 -3.50 -15.58 -22.01
N ASN A 10 -3.70 -15.66 -20.69
CA ASN A 10 -4.58 -16.63 -20.04
C ASN A 10 -6.06 -16.17 -19.95
N GLY A 11 -6.43 -15.06 -20.60
CA GLY A 11 -7.79 -14.51 -20.61
C GLY A 11 -8.16 -13.68 -19.38
N CYS A 12 -7.28 -13.56 -18.39
CA CYS A 12 -7.54 -12.76 -17.20
C CYS A 12 -7.40 -11.26 -17.48
N LYS A 13 -8.23 -10.44 -16.82
CA LYS A 13 -8.19 -8.99 -16.95
C LYS A 13 -7.29 -8.37 -15.88
N TYR A 14 -6.42 -7.45 -16.29
CA TYR A 14 -5.57 -6.65 -15.41
C TYR A 14 -6.23 -5.32 -15.06
N PHE A 15 -6.21 -4.98 -13.78
CA PHE A 15 -6.70 -3.72 -13.25
C PHE A 15 -5.60 -3.03 -12.44
N ALA A 16 -5.32 -1.78 -12.78
CA ALA A 16 -4.50 -0.86 -12.00
C ALA A 16 -5.42 0.19 -11.38
N GLY A 17 -5.30 0.41 -10.07
CA GLY A 17 -6.12 1.35 -9.32
C GLY A 17 -6.23 0.94 -7.85
N ILE A 18 -6.36 1.94 -6.97
CA ILE A 18 -6.50 1.72 -5.53
C ILE A 18 -7.87 1.10 -5.26
N VAL A 19 -7.86 -0.12 -4.73
CA VAL A 19 -9.01 -0.76 -4.10
C VAL A 19 -8.83 -0.60 -2.60
N SER A 20 -9.53 0.38 -2.04
CA SER A 20 -9.71 0.53 -0.59
C SER A 20 -10.95 -0.24 -0.17
N ASP A 21 -11.00 -0.66 1.10
CA ASP A 21 -12.20 -1.24 1.71
C ASP A 21 -13.41 -0.31 1.46
N ARG A 22 -14.28 -0.72 0.55
CA ARG A 22 -15.54 -0.05 0.18
C ARG A 22 -16.61 -1.14 0.02
N GLY A 23 -16.93 -1.83 1.11
CA GLY A 23 -18.04 -2.79 1.19
C GLY A 23 -17.80 -4.07 0.38
N ASP A 24 -18.85 -4.61 -0.26
CA ASP A 24 -18.90 -5.91 -0.97
C ASP A 24 -17.79 -6.18 -2.00
N LYS A 25 -16.99 -5.17 -2.35
CA LYS A 25 -15.79 -5.30 -3.18
C LYS A 25 -14.59 -5.87 -2.41
N PHE A 26 -14.67 -6.01 -1.08
CA PHE A 26 -13.59 -6.51 -0.23
C PHE A 26 -13.59 -8.04 -0.09
N GLU A 27 -14.74 -8.71 -0.19
CA GLU A 27 -14.89 -10.17 -0.10
C GLU A 27 -13.85 -10.97 -0.90
N PRO A 28 -13.57 -10.63 -2.18
CA PRO A 28 -12.57 -11.36 -2.97
C PRO A 28 -11.13 -11.19 -2.46
N TYR A 29 -10.87 -10.12 -1.70
CA TYR A 29 -9.54 -9.79 -1.16
C TYR A 29 -9.32 -10.31 0.26
N LYS A 30 -10.39 -10.64 1.00
CA LYS A 30 -10.33 -11.13 2.40
C LYS A 30 -9.23 -12.18 2.65
N PRO A 31 -9.08 -13.24 1.82
CA PRO A 31 -8.05 -14.25 2.04
C PRO A 31 -6.62 -13.70 1.98
N TYR A 32 -6.39 -12.68 1.14
CA TYR A 32 -5.07 -12.06 1.00
C TYR A 32 -4.76 -11.15 2.19
N TYR A 33 -5.74 -10.40 2.70
CA TYR A 33 -5.57 -9.59 3.92
C TYR A 33 -5.30 -10.46 5.15
N GLN A 34 -5.91 -11.64 5.24
CA GLN A 34 -5.59 -12.60 6.30
C GLN A 34 -4.13 -13.07 6.22
N LYS A 35 -3.63 -13.41 5.03
CA LYS A 35 -2.21 -13.76 4.82
C LYS A 35 -1.26 -12.60 5.14
N ILE A 36 -1.67 -11.36 4.86
CA ILE A 36 -0.91 -10.16 5.27
C ILE A 36 -0.87 -10.06 6.80
N LYS A 37 -1.98 -10.30 7.50
CA LYS A 37 -2.02 -10.36 8.98
C LYS A 37 -1.08 -11.42 9.52
N GLU A 38 -1.07 -12.62 8.93
CA GLU A 38 -0.18 -13.71 9.32
C GLU A 38 1.30 -13.34 9.14
N TYR A 39 1.66 -12.64 8.06
CA TYR A 39 3.03 -12.19 7.81
C TYR A 39 3.46 -11.04 8.73
N MET A 40 2.61 -10.02 8.92
CA MET A 40 2.93 -8.83 9.72
C MET A 40 2.90 -9.10 11.23
N GLY A 41 2.15 -10.11 11.66
CA GLY A 41 1.77 -10.29 13.05
C GLY A 41 0.56 -9.42 13.43
N GLU A 42 -0.17 -9.88 14.45
CA GLU A 42 -1.45 -9.29 14.85
C GLU A 42 -1.34 -7.84 15.31
N GLU A 43 -0.31 -7.50 16.08
CA GLU A 43 -0.12 -6.16 16.62
C GLU A 43 0.10 -5.12 15.51
N ALA A 44 1.05 -5.38 14.61
CA ALA A 44 1.36 -4.50 13.50
C ALA A 44 0.19 -4.39 12.52
N TYR A 45 -0.47 -5.51 12.22
CA TYR A 45 -1.65 -5.50 11.36
C TYR A 45 -2.78 -4.65 11.94
N ASN A 46 -3.10 -4.79 13.23
CA ASN A 46 -4.18 -4.01 13.85
C ASN A 46 -3.91 -2.50 13.83
N LYS A 47 -2.66 -2.08 13.97
CA LYS A 47 -2.24 -0.67 13.85
C LYS A 47 -2.37 -0.13 12.42
N LEU A 48 -2.13 -0.98 11.41
CA LEU A 48 -1.96 -0.55 10.02
C LEU A 48 -3.08 -0.95 9.07
N LYS A 49 -4.03 -1.81 9.47
CA LYS A 49 -5.03 -2.44 8.59
C LYS A 49 -5.78 -1.47 7.69
N TYR A 50 -6.11 -0.27 8.18
CA TYR A 50 -6.84 0.75 7.41
C TYR A 50 -5.99 1.43 6.33
N ASN A 51 -4.66 1.33 6.44
CA ASN A 51 -3.71 1.88 5.49
C ASN A 51 -3.14 0.84 4.51
N ILE A 52 -3.64 -0.41 4.55
CA ILE A 52 -3.24 -1.47 3.62
C ILE A 52 -4.19 -1.43 2.43
N LEU A 53 -3.67 -1.04 1.27
CA LEU A 53 -4.43 -0.83 0.04
C LEU A 53 -3.93 -1.75 -1.06
N THR A 54 -4.85 -2.37 -1.81
CA THR A 54 -4.47 -3.08 -3.04
C THR A 54 -4.38 -2.07 -4.18
N THR A 55 -3.26 -2.01 -4.90
CA THR A 55 -3.04 -1.00 -5.96
C THR A 55 -3.12 -1.59 -7.38
N SER A 56 -3.01 -2.92 -7.51
CA SER A 56 -3.32 -3.63 -8.77
C SER A 56 -3.67 -5.10 -8.53
N TYR A 57 -4.46 -5.68 -9.44
CA TYR A 57 -4.93 -7.07 -9.36
C TYR A 57 -5.35 -7.65 -10.72
N TYR A 58 -5.38 -8.98 -10.81
CA TYR A 58 -6.00 -9.72 -11.91
C TYR A 58 -7.42 -10.18 -11.54
N LYS A 59 -8.31 -10.21 -12.54
CA LYS A 59 -9.61 -10.87 -12.45
C LYS A 59 -9.70 -12.00 -13.47
N CYS A 60 -9.84 -13.23 -12.98
CA CYS A 60 -9.98 -14.45 -13.77
C CYS A 60 -11.33 -15.10 -13.44
N GLY A 61 -12.38 -14.76 -14.21
CA GLY A 61 -13.76 -15.10 -13.82
C GLY A 61 -14.13 -14.40 -12.52
N ASP A 62 -14.48 -15.17 -11.49
CA ASP A 62 -14.81 -14.66 -10.15
C ASP A 62 -13.60 -14.55 -9.22
N LYS A 63 -12.44 -15.10 -9.63
CA LYS A 63 -11.22 -15.02 -8.83
C LYS A 63 -10.55 -13.66 -9.01
N VAL A 64 -10.20 -13.04 -7.89
CA VAL A 64 -9.44 -11.79 -7.84
C VAL A 64 -8.08 -12.08 -7.20
N ILE A 65 -7.00 -11.73 -7.90
CA ILE A 65 -5.62 -12.03 -7.48
C ILE A 65 -4.86 -10.70 -7.37
N PRO A 66 -4.58 -10.21 -6.15
CA PRO A 66 -3.77 -9.01 -5.94
C PRO A 66 -2.35 -9.18 -6.47
N ILE A 67 -1.80 -8.11 -7.04
CA ILE A 67 -0.43 -8.07 -7.57
C ILE A 67 0.42 -7.14 -6.70
N THR A 68 -0.08 -5.95 -6.38
CA THR A 68 0.63 -4.96 -5.57
C THR A 68 -0.23 -4.46 -4.43
N PHE A 69 0.41 -4.28 -3.27
CA PHE A 69 -0.15 -3.62 -2.10
C PHE A 69 0.67 -2.37 -1.76
N LEU A 70 0.00 -1.38 -1.17
CA LEU A 70 0.60 -0.19 -0.59
C LEU A 70 0.23 -0.19 0.89
N VAL A 71 1.22 -0.03 1.77
CA VAL A 71 1.00 0.23 3.19
C VAL A 71 1.52 1.62 3.47
N THR A 72 0.63 2.54 3.83
CA THR A 72 1.03 3.93 4.12
C THR A 72 1.04 4.19 5.60
N VAL A 73 2.18 4.59 6.15
CA VAL A 73 2.27 5.03 7.55
C VAL A 73 2.56 6.52 7.56
N PHE A 74 1.61 7.29 8.11
CA PHE A 74 1.77 8.71 8.36
C PHE A 74 2.08 8.92 9.84
N GLY A 75 3.21 9.57 10.13
CA GLY A 75 3.52 10.14 11.42
C GLY A 75 3.35 11.65 11.38
N THR A 76 3.08 12.26 12.53
CA THR A 76 3.20 13.70 12.71
C THR A 76 4.46 13.96 13.52
N ARG A 77 5.34 14.84 13.04
CA ARG A 77 6.49 15.33 13.78
C ARG A 77 6.24 16.77 14.16
N THR A 78 6.29 17.04 15.45
CA THR A 78 6.25 18.38 16.03
C THR A 78 7.67 18.79 16.37
N ASP A 79 8.17 19.82 15.71
CA ASP A 79 9.44 20.46 16.05
C ASP A 79 9.16 21.72 16.88
N TYR A 80 9.97 21.96 17.93
CA TYR A 80 9.83 23.11 18.83
C TYR A 80 10.94 24.12 18.56
N GLY A 81 10.58 25.39 18.41
CA GLY A 81 11.46 26.46 17.94
C GLY A 81 10.67 27.72 17.63
N MET A 82 11.34 28.77 17.15
CA MET A 82 10.65 29.97 16.67
C MET A 82 10.39 29.84 15.17
N TYR A 83 9.11 29.73 14.81
CA TYR A 83 8.65 29.59 13.43
C TYR A 83 7.73 30.75 13.05
N GLY A 84 7.53 30.95 11.74
CA GLY A 84 6.65 31.99 11.21
C GLY A 84 7.40 33.22 10.67
N ASP A 85 6.64 34.13 10.06
CA ASP A 85 7.12 35.39 9.51
C ASP A 85 6.21 36.54 9.98
N GLU A 86 6.57 37.79 9.64
CA GLU A 86 5.83 38.99 10.05
C GLU A 86 4.37 39.01 9.57
N GLY A 87 4.00 38.23 8.55
CA GLY A 87 2.66 38.19 7.98
C GLY A 87 1.74 37.10 8.56
N ALA A 88 2.31 35.96 8.96
CA ALA A 88 1.56 34.81 9.50
C ALA A 88 1.56 34.74 11.04
N GLY A 89 2.41 35.53 11.71
CA GLY A 89 2.62 35.48 13.15
C GLY A 89 3.68 34.46 13.56
N ILE A 90 4.10 34.53 14.82
CA ILE A 90 5.16 33.67 15.38
C ILE A 90 4.51 32.46 16.08
N SER A 91 5.03 31.26 15.80
CA SER A 91 4.67 29.99 16.47
C SER A 91 5.86 29.41 17.22
N PHE A 92 5.59 28.70 18.32
CA PHE A 92 6.59 27.96 19.10
C PHE A 92 6.74 26.50 18.70
N SER A 93 5.89 26.03 17.77
CA SER A 93 5.95 24.70 17.22
C SER A 93 5.57 24.67 15.75
N GLN A 94 6.10 23.70 15.02
CA GLN A 94 5.73 23.40 13.65
C GLN A 94 5.48 21.90 13.50
N ASP A 95 4.30 21.55 13.01
CA ASP A 95 3.95 20.18 12.67
C ASP A 95 4.29 19.88 11.21
N SER A 96 4.87 18.72 10.98
CA SER A 96 5.13 18.17 9.64
C SER A 96 4.63 16.73 9.55
N SER A 97 4.18 16.33 8.36
CA SER A 97 3.84 14.93 8.09
C SER A 97 5.09 14.16 7.68
N ILE A 98 5.35 13.04 8.34
CA ILE A 98 6.37 12.07 7.95
C ILE A 98 5.66 10.90 7.29
N GLN A 99 6.10 10.54 6.08
CA GLN A 99 5.67 9.33 5.41
C GLN A 99 6.80 8.30 5.43
N ALA A 100 6.54 7.11 5.97
CA ALA A 100 7.45 5.98 5.82
C ALA A 100 7.07 5.20 4.55
N ASN A 101 7.87 5.35 3.50
CA ASN A 101 7.73 4.58 2.27
C ASN A 101 8.67 3.38 2.29
N SER A 102 8.22 2.25 1.73
CA SER A 102 9.06 1.08 1.57
C SER A 102 8.81 0.43 0.22
N ASN A 103 9.88 0.20 -0.53
CA ASN A 103 9.85 -0.41 -1.87
C ASN A 103 10.08 -1.92 -1.82
N ASN A 104 9.71 -2.57 -0.71
CA ASN A 104 9.85 -4.01 -0.54
C ASN A 104 8.98 -4.77 -1.56
N ILE A 105 9.57 -5.80 -2.18
CA ILE A 105 8.87 -6.75 -3.04
C ILE A 105 8.55 -7.99 -2.21
N PHE A 106 7.32 -8.51 -2.31
CA PHE A 106 6.89 -9.73 -1.64
C PHE A 106 6.33 -10.71 -2.65
N TYR A 107 6.72 -11.98 -2.52
CA TYR A 107 6.17 -13.08 -3.29
C TYR A 107 5.18 -13.90 -2.47
N LEU A 108 4.11 -14.36 -3.09
CA LEU A 108 3.22 -15.35 -2.50
C LEU A 108 3.66 -16.75 -2.96
N ILE A 109 4.38 -17.47 -2.10
CA ILE A 109 4.93 -18.80 -2.39
C ILE A 109 4.26 -19.79 -1.44
N ASN A 110 3.62 -20.84 -1.98
CA ASN A 110 2.90 -21.85 -1.19
C ASN A 110 1.96 -21.22 -0.16
N ASP A 111 1.14 -20.27 -0.62
CA ASP A 111 0.18 -19.51 0.18
C ASP A 111 0.76 -18.62 1.30
N LYS A 112 2.08 -18.43 1.35
CA LYS A 112 2.76 -17.57 2.34
C LYS A 112 3.50 -16.42 1.68
N PHE A 113 3.47 -15.24 2.30
CA PHE A 113 4.26 -14.11 1.84
C PHE A 113 5.72 -14.28 2.26
N VAL A 114 6.62 -14.14 1.28
CA VAL A 114 8.07 -14.15 1.46
C VAL A 114 8.62 -12.85 0.91
N LYS A 115 9.37 -12.12 1.74
CA LYS A 115 10.05 -10.89 1.31
C LYS A 115 11.15 -11.24 0.31
N SER A 116 11.18 -10.56 -0.83
CA SER A 116 12.30 -10.64 -1.78
C SER A 116 13.49 -9.81 -1.29
N ASN A 117 14.69 -10.24 -1.68
CA ASN A 117 15.90 -9.43 -1.53
C ASN A 117 16.08 -8.42 -2.68
N GLU A 118 15.23 -8.49 -3.70
CA GLU A 118 15.24 -7.55 -4.82
C GLU A 118 14.78 -6.16 -4.37
N THR A 119 15.40 -5.14 -4.95
CA THR A 119 14.99 -3.76 -4.80
C THR A 119 14.43 -3.29 -6.14
N ARG A 120 13.33 -2.54 -6.12
CA ARG A 120 12.74 -2.01 -7.35
C ARG A 120 13.66 -0.91 -7.91
N GLU A 121 14.37 -1.18 -9.01
CA GLU A 121 15.23 -0.18 -9.66
C GLU A 121 14.40 1.04 -10.12
N GLY A 122 14.85 2.25 -9.74
CA GLY A 122 14.25 3.52 -10.18
C GLY A 122 13.35 4.25 -9.17
N ALA A 123 13.29 3.82 -7.91
CA ALA A 123 12.63 4.59 -6.86
C ALA A 123 13.66 5.44 -6.10
N ILE A 124 13.55 6.76 -6.22
CA ILE A 124 14.36 7.75 -5.51
C ILE A 124 14.10 7.58 -4.00
N GLU A 125 15.18 7.46 -3.22
CA GLU A 125 15.16 7.43 -1.74
C GLU A 125 14.60 8.73 -1.15
#